data_AF-A0A7S2MYW3-F1
#
_entry.id   AF-A0A7S2MYW3-F1
#
_cell.length_a   1.000
_cell.length_b   1.000
_cell.length_c   1.000
_cell.angle_alpha   90.00
_cell.angle_beta   90.00
_cell.angle_gamma   90.00
#
_symmetry.space_group_name_H-M   'P 1'
#
loop_
_entity.id
_entity.type
_entity.pdbx_description
1 polymer ?
#
loop_
_entity_poly.entity_id
_entity_poly.type
_entity_poly.pdbx_seq_one_letter_code
_entity_poly.pdbx_strand_id
1 'polypeptide(L)'
;PADKPVASLEAYLKALDMEEGGKGDEGEAVPSLEACLAQIDTDGAREPLERPELFISMGSIMPHGPKAVSEGYWESDAVHFTKEGSRAIGRRLALLLQPLIQRLSAARLLGHGGEEFTAGGDDAAPSLEAFMEAFRLEDELASDSVAMSGKAQLVEEEQSAEPREWEEEAALKIQEFIRARQRRRHH
;
A
#
# COMPACT_ATOMS: atom_id res chain seq x y z
N PRO A 1 32.85 18.18 12.96
CA PRO A 1 31.90 19.32 12.89
C PRO A 1 30.94 19.13 11.69
N ALA A 2 29.64 18.89 11.86
CA ALA A 2 28.74 19.21 12.96
C ALA A 2 27.76 18.05 13.20
N ASP A 3 27.61 17.67 14.46
CA ASP A 3 26.45 16.95 14.98
C ASP A 3 25.20 17.79 14.75
N LYS A 4 24.23 17.26 14.01
CA LYS A 4 22.85 17.72 14.09
C LYS A 4 22.09 16.72 14.98
N PRO A 5 21.35 17.20 15.99
CA PRO A 5 20.70 16.30 16.93
C PRO A 5 19.59 15.55 16.20
N VAL A 6 19.66 14.22 16.25
CA VAL A 6 18.49 13.36 16.06
C VAL A 6 17.49 13.82 17.12
N ALA A 7 16.33 14.33 16.70
CA ALA A 7 15.27 14.69 17.62
C ALA A 7 14.97 13.45 18.47
N SER A 8 15.30 13.51 19.76
CA SER A 8 15.13 12.40 20.70
C SER A 8 13.68 11.97 20.67
N LEU A 9 13.43 10.66 20.63
CA LEU A 9 12.08 10.07 20.72
C LEU A 9 11.32 10.58 21.96
N GLU A 10 12.04 10.96 23.03
CA GLU A 10 11.46 11.62 24.21
C GLU A 10 10.85 12.99 23.90
N ALA A 11 11.41 13.76 22.95
CA ALA A 11 10.84 15.05 22.53
C ALA A 11 9.53 14.84 21.76
N TYR A 12 9.44 13.77 20.97
CA TYR A 12 8.22 13.41 20.23
C TYR A 12 7.12 12.91 21.16
N LEU A 13 7.47 12.09 22.17
CA LEU A 13 6.51 11.59 23.16
C LEU A 13 6.03 12.68 24.12
N LYS A 14 6.90 13.63 24.48
CA LYS A 14 6.52 14.78 25.34
C LYS A 14 5.60 15.77 24.62
N ALA A 15 5.63 15.84 23.28
CA ALA A 15 4.70 16.64 22.49
C ALA A 15 3.28 16.03 22.44
N LEU A 16 3.17 14.70 22.57
CA LEU A 16 1.87 14.00 22.58
C LEU A 16 1.16 14.07 23.95
N ASP A 17 1.90 14.29 25.04
CA ASP A 17 1.37 14.25 26.42
C ASP A 17 0.91 15.62 26.94
N MET A 18 0.82 16.65 26.08
CA MET A 18 0.45 18.03 26.45
C MET A 18 -0.91 18.51 25.91
N GLU A 19 -1.73 17.63 25.32
CA GLU A 19 -3.01 17.98 24.68
C GLU A 19 -4.24 17.95 25.61
N GLU A 20 -4.08 18.09 26.93
CA GLU A 20 -5.21 18.40 27.83
C GLU A 20 -4.99 19.76 28.52
N GLY A 21 -5.16 20.84 27.75
CA GLY A 21 -5.42 22.17 28.31
C GLY A 21 -4.45 23.27 27.88
N GLY A 22 -4.39 23.58 26.59
CA GLY A 22 -3.64 24.72 26.08
C GLY A 22 -4.41 25.47 25.01
N LYS A 23 -4.95 26.65 25.35
CA LYS A 23 -5.55 27.57 24.38
C LYS A 23 -4.42 28.31 23.65
N GLY A 24 -4.23 27.98 22.37
CA GLY A 24 -3.50 28.79 21.40
C GLY A 24 -2.00 28.52 21.30
N ASP A 25 -1.58 27.86 20.22
CA ASP A 25 -0.73 28.49 19.22
C ASP A 25 -0.84 27.72 17.89
N GLU A 26 -0.45 28.35 16.80
CA GLU A 26 -0.65 27.93 15.40
C GLU A 26 -0.36 26.43 15.15
N GLY A 27 -1.40 25.68 14.81
CA GLY A 27 -1.31 24.24 14.55
C GLY A 27 -0.39 23.92 13.37
N GLU A 28 0.75 23.31 13.65
CA GLU A 28 1.57 22.66 12.64
C GLU A 28 0.71 21.59 11.95
N ALA A 29 0.36 21.87 10.69
CA ALA A 29 -0.45 20.99 9.88
C ALA A 29 0.27 19.65 9.69
N VAL A 30 -0.37 18.57 10.15
CA VAL A 30 0.09 17.20 9.87
C VAL A 30 0.28 17.07 8.35
N PRO A 31 1.48 16.71 7.88
CA PRO A 31 1.75 16.62 6.44
C PRO A 31 0.81 15.60 5.81
N SER A 32 0.22 15.98 4.68
CA SER A 32 -0.65 15.07 3.93
C SER A 32 0.15 13.85 3.46
N LEU A 33 -0.53 12.72 3.24
CA LEU A 33 0.09 11.51 2.67
C LEU A 33 0.85 11.82 1.37
N GLU A 34 0.36 12.79 0.60
CA GLU A 34 1.01 13.29 -0.61
C GLU A 34 2.34 14.00 -0.34
N ALA A 35 2.45 14.77 0.75
CA ALA A 35 3.69 15.42 1.16
C ALA A 35 4.75 14.40 1.60
N CYS A 36 4.35 13.36 2.33
CA CYS A 36 5.24 12.26 2.71
C CYS A 36 5.73 11.49 1.48
N LEU A 37 4.84 11.18 0.52
CA LEU A 37 5.23 10.46 -0.71
C LEU A 37 6.11 11.31 -1.64
N ALA A 38 5.92 12.64 -1.67
CA ALA A 38 6.76 13.55 -2.45
C ALA A 38 8.16 13.72 -1.85
N GLN A 39 8.30 13.67 -0.51
CA GLN A 39 9.60 13.72 0.17
C GLN A 39 10.50 12.52 -0.18
N ILE A 40 9.90 11.36 -0.49
CA ILE A 40 10.64 10.16 -0.93
C ILE A 40 11.29 10.36 -2.32
N ASP A 41 10.70 11.21 -3.19
CA ASP A 41 11.23 11.47 -4.54
C ASP A 41 12.25 12.62 -4.59
N THR A 42 12.26 13.54 -3.61
CA THR A 42 13.12 14.74 -3.65
C THR A 42 14.51 14.56 -3.06
N ASP A 43 14.77 13.48 -2.31
CA ASP A 43 16.12 13.12 -1.87
C ASP A 43 16.90 12.44 -3.02
N GLY A 44 17.08 13.15 -4.13
CA GLY A 44 17.78 12.69 -5.34
C GLY A 44 19.28 12.40 -5.18
N ALA A 45 19.75 12.14 -3.95
CA ALA A 45 21.11 11.77 -3.60
C ALA A 45 21.18 10.62 -2.59
N ARG A 46 20.06 9.98 -2.23
CA ARG A 46 20.10 8.72 -1.49
C ARG A 46 20.31 7.60 -2.47
N GLU A 47 21.38 6.83 -2.26
CA GLU A 47 21.55 5.54 -2.93
C GLU A 47 20.24 4.77 -2.85
N PRO A 48 19.83 4.08 -3.94
CA PRO A 48 18.60 3.32 -3.93
C PRO A 48 18.62 2.41 -2.71
N LEU A 49 17.72 2.66 -1.76
CA LEU A 49 17.57 1.82 -0.58
C LEU A 49 17.36 0.41 -1.10
N GLU A 50 18.28 -0.50 -0.80
CA GLU A 50 18.20 -1.91 -1.21
C GLU A 50 16.85 -2.54 -0.81
N ARG A 51 16.17 -1.93 0.19
CA ARG A 51 14.84 -2.31 0.67
C ARG A 51 14.02 -1.04 0.96
N PRO A 52 12.99 -0.72 0.15
CA PRO A 52 12.10 0.39 0.46
C PRO A 52 11.26 0.05 1.70
N GLU A 53 11.34 0.89 2.72
CA GLU A 53 10.54 0.79 3.94
C GLU A 53 9.39 1.80 3.89
N LEU A 54 8.17 1.34 4.17
CA LEU A 54 6.98 2.17 4.24
C LEU A 54 6.30 2.00 5.61
N PHE A 55 6.21 3.09 6.36
CA PHE A 55 5.48 3.12 7.62
C PHE A 55 4.01 3.44 7.37
N ILE A 56 3.13 2.60 7.91
CA ILE A 56 1.69 2.70 7.73
C ILE A 56 1.01 2.74 9.10
N SER A 57 0.27 3.81 9.37
CA SER A 57 -0.54 3.91 10.58
C SER A 57 -1.83 3.12 10.41
N MET A 58 -2.06 2.11 11.26
CA MET A 58 -3.31 1.35 11.22
C MET A 58 -4.53 2.23 11.56
N GLY A 59 -4.34 3.24 12.41
CA GLY A 59 -5.39 4.20 12.75
C GLY A 59 -5.82 5.08 11.57
N SER A 60 -4.95 5.30 10.57
CA SER A 60 -5.34 6.03 9.35
C SER A 60 -6.02 5.12 8.33
N ILE A 61 -5.68 3.82 8.30
CA ILE A 61 -6.34 2.83 7.44
C ILE A 61 -7.75 2.51 7.94
N MET A 62 -7.90 2.26 9.24
CA MET A 62 -9.15 1.82 9.84
C MET A 62 -9.32 2.50 11.20
N PRO A 63 -9.79 3.75 11.25
CA PRO A 63 -10.03 4.42 12.51
C PRO A 63 -11.15 3.74 13.29
N HIS A 64 -10.93 3.53 14.59
CA HIS A 64 -11.99 3.13 15.50
C HIS A 64 -12.92 4.32 15.76
N GLY A 65 -13.99 4.42 14.99
CA GLY A 65 -14.98 5.50 15.08
C GLY A 65 -16.40 5.02 14.87
N PRO A 66 -17.42 5.87 15.14
CA PRO A 66 -18.83 5.48 15.10
C PRO A 66 -19.24 4.82 13.78
N LYS A 67 -18.69 5.31 12.66
CA LYS A 67 -18.92 4.75 11.33
C LYS A 67 -18.39 3.31 11.20
N ALA A 68 -17.12 3.08 11.52
CA ALA A 68 -16.51 1.75 11.43
C ALA A 68 -17.18 0.74 12.37
N VAL A 69 -17.63 1.19 13.54
CA VAL A 69 -18.41 0.38 14.48
C VAL A 69 -19.79 0.07 13.90
N SER A 70 -20.50 1.06 13.33
CA SER A 70 -21.81 0.85 12.70
C SER A 70 -21.76 -0.06 11.47
N GLU A 71 -20.62 -0.10 10.79
CA GLU A 71 -20.35 -0.99 9.64
C GLU A 71 -19.94 -2.40 10.07
N GLY A 72 -19.81 -2.66 11.38
CA GLY A 72 -19.48 -3.98 11.91
C GLY A 72 -18.04 -4.42 11.62
N TYR A 73 -17.10 -3.48 11.47
CA TYR A 73 -15.70 -3.81 11.21
C TYR A 73 -14.91 -4.19 12.46
N TRP A 74 -15.45 -3.89 13.64
CA TRP A 74 -14.84 -4.16 14.93
C TRP A 74 -15.70 -5.14 15.71
N GLU A 75 -15.05 -6.03 16.45
CA GLU A 75 -15.73 -6.86 17.44
C GLU A 75 -16.20 -6.02 18.63
N SER A 76 -17.01 -6.61 19.51
CA SER A 76 -17.56 -5.92 20.68
C SER A 76 -16.51 -5.46 21.68
N ASP A 77 -15.29 -5.99 21.61
CA ASP A 77 -14.17 -5.60 22.46
C ASP A 77 -13.40 -4.37 21.97
N ALA A 78 -13.74 -3.83 20.79
CA ALA A 78 -13.10 -2.68 20.17
C ALA A 78 -11.58 -2.85 19.90
N VAL A 79 -11.05 -4.07 19.98
CA VAL A 79 -9.63 -4.38 19.74
C VAL A 79 -9.48 -5.26 18.51
N HIS A 80 -10.35 -6.25 18.35
CA HIS A 80 -10.29 -7.17 17.22
C HIS A 80 -11.14 -6.70 16.04
N PHE A 81 -10.66 -7.01 14.85
CA PHE A 81 -11.43 -6.82 13.62
C PHE A 81 -12.30 -8.05 13.38
N THR A 82 -13.53 -7.82 12.93
CA THR A 82 -14.34 -8.88 12.35
C THR A 82 -13.70 -9.40 11.05
N LYS A 83 -14.25 -10.48 10.50
CA LYS A 83 -13.84 -10.99 9.17
C LYS A 83 -13.98 -9.91 8.10
N GLU A 84 -15.08 -9.15 8.14
CA GLU A 84 -15.38 -8.04 7.24
C GLU A 84 -14.40 -6.88 7.46
N GLY A 85 -14.09 -6.53 8.71
CA GLY A 85 -13.09 -5.51 9.04
C GLY A 85 -11.70 -5.85 8.54
N SER A 86 -11.27 -7.10 8.73
CA SER A 86 -9.99 -7.62 8.21
C SER A 86 -9.93 -7.53 6.68
N ARG A 87 -11.02 -7.92 5.98
CA ARG A 87 -11.11 -7.79 4.52
C ARG A 87 -11.06 -6.33 4.06
N ALA A 88 -11.72 -5.42 4.79
CA ALA A 88 -11.69 -3.99 4.50
C ALA A 88 -10.28 -3.39 4.68
N ILE A 89 -9.55 -3.79 5.73
CA ILE A 89 -8.14 -3.43 5.93
C ILE A 89 -7.28 -3.91 4.76
N GLY A 90 -7.39 -5.19 4.38
CA GLY A 90 -6.61 -5.75 3.28
C GLY A 90 -6.82 -4.97 1.97
N ARG A 91 -8.06 -4.61 1.65
CA ARG A 91 -8.38 -3.78 0.47
C ARG A 91 -7.76 -2.38 0.54
N ARG A 92 -7.89 -1.69 1.68
CA ARG A 92 -7.32 -0.35 1.87
C ARG A 92 -5.79 -0.38 1.82
N LEU A 93 -5.17 -1.38 2.44
CA LEU A 93 -3.73 -1.59 2.42
C LEU A 93 -3.23 -1.87 1.00
N ALA A 94 -3.93 -2.71 0.22
CA ALA A 94 -3.58 -2.99 -1.16
C ALA A 94 -3.58 -1.73 -2.03
N LEU A 95 -4.58 -0.86 -1.87
CA LEU A 95 -4.64 0.43 -2.58
C LEU A 95 -3.47 1.36 -2.21
N LEU A 96 -3.07 1.38 -0.93
CA LEU A 96 -1.92 2.18 -0.48
C LEU A 96 -0.59 1.62 -0.99
N LEU A 97 -0.44 0.31 -1.08
CA LEU A 97 0.78 -0.36 -1.55
C LEU A 97 0.91 -0.39 -3.08
N GLN A 98 -0.19 -0.26 -3.82
CA GLN A 98 -0.22 -0.36 -5.28
C GLN A 98 0.82 0.54 -5.98
N PRO A 99 0.97 1.84 -5.63
CA PRO A 99 1.97 2.70 -6.27
C PRO A 99 3.41 2.24 -5.99
N LEU A 100 3.69 1.76 -4.78
CA LEU A 100 5.01 1.25 -4.41
C LEU A 100 5.34 -0.02 -5.21
N ILE A 101 4.39 -0.95 -5.30
CA ILE A 101 4.53 -2.18 -6.09
C ILE A 101 4.76 -1.85 -7.57
N GLN A 102 4.00 -0.91 -8.14
CA GLN A 102 4.18 -0.46 -9.53
C GLN A 102 5.55 0.17 -9.78
N ARG A 103 6.07 0.95 -8.82
CA ARG A 103 7.42 1.52 -8.91
C ARG A 103 8.48 0.43 -8.87
N LEU A 104 8.35 -0.54 -7.95
CA LEU A 104 9.32 -1.62 -7.81
C LEU A 104 9.31 -2.56 -9.01
N SER A 105 8.13 -2.86 -9.56
CA SER A 105 8.02 -3.66 -10.77
C SER A 105 8.62 -2.92 -11.97
N ALA A 106 8.33 -1.62 -12.13
CA ALA A 106 8.94 -0.81 -13.19
C ALA A 106 10.46 -0.70 -13.04
N ALA A 107 10.98 -0.48 -11.82
CA ALA A 107 12.40 -0.42 -11.55
C ALA A 107 13.10 -1.77 -11.85
N ARG A 108 12.46 -2.90 -11.54
CA ARG A 108 12.98 -4.23 -11.90
C ARG A 108 13.03 -4.44 -13.41
N LEU A 109 11.98 -4.04 -14.13
CA LEU A 109 11.92 -4.13 -15.59
C LEU A 109 12.95 -3.23 -16.28
N LEU A 110 13.19 -2.02 -15.76
CA LEU A 110 14.13 -1.06 -16.33
C LEU A 110 15.58 -1.34 -15.89
N GLY A 111 15.78 -1.79 -14.65
CA GLY A 111 17.10 -2.06 -14.06
C GLY A 111 17.80 -3.30 -14.64
N HIS A 112 17.06 -4.26 -15.18
CA HIS A 112 17.65 -5.38 -15.93
C HIS A 112 18.17 -4.99 -17.33
N GLY A 113 17.99 -3.75 -17.78
CA GLY A 113 18.50 -3.29 -19.08
C GLY A 113 19.83 -2.52 -19.06
N GLY A 114 20.39 -2.24 -17.88
CA GLY A 114 21.39 -1.17 -17.73
C GLY A 114 22.86 -1.59 -17.66
N GLU A 115 23.24 -2.50 -16.77
CA GLU A 115 24.66 -2.57 -16.36
C GLU A 115 25.32 -3.96 -16.26
N GLU A 116 24.65 -5.08 -16.59
CA GLU A 116 25.31 -6.39 -16.43
C GLU A 116 24.98 -7.42 -17.52
N PHE A 117 24.92 -6.99 -18.78
CA PHE A 117 24.92 -7.92 -19.93
C PHE A 117 26.06 -7.71 -20.92
N THR A 118 27.10 -6.99 -20.50
CA THR A 118 28.33 -6.84 -21.27
C THR A 118 29.51 -7.40 -20.49
N ALA A 119 29.63 -8.73 -20.46
CA ALA A 119 30.87 -9.45 -20.85
C ALA A 119 30.86 -10.91 -20.38
N GLY A 120 30.31 -11.80 -21.22
CA GLY A 120 30.89 -13.12 -21.44
C GLY A 120 30.47 -14.24 -20.50
N GLY A 121 29.37 -14.93 -20.82
CA GLY A 121 29.12 -16.27 -20.29
C GLY A 121 27.71 -16.79 -20.57
N ASP A 122 27.40 -17.12 -21.83
CA ASP A 122 26.29 -17.98 -22.28
C ASP A 122 24.90 -17.84 -21.61
N ASP A 123 24.63 -16.67 -21.04
CA ASP A 123 23.39 -16.34 -20.34
C ASP A 123 22.39 -15.82 -21.38
N ALA A 124 21.88 -16.71 -22.22
CA ALA A 124 20.79 -16.34 -23.11
C ALA A 124 19.57 -16.01 -22.24
N ALA A 125 19.02 -14.79 -22.39
CA ALA A 125 17.74 -14.45 -21.80
C ALA A 125 16.76 -15.63 -22.01
N PRO A 126 16.09 -16.12 -20.95
CA PRO A 126 15.24 -17.30 -21.05
C PRO A 126 14.27 -17.08 -22.21
N SER A 127 14.24 -18.06 -23.12
CA SER A 127 13.42 -17.97 -24.31
C SER A 127 11.96 -17.75 -23.92
N LEU A 128 11.19 -17.11 -24.81
CA LEU A 128 9.74 -16.97 -24.62
C LEU A 128 9.07 -18.31 -24.28
N GLU A 129 9.61 -19.41 -24.83
CA GLU A 129 9.16 -20.77 -24.57
C GLU A 129 9.41 -21.22 -23.12
N ALA A 130 10.60 -20.94 -22.56
CA ALA A 130 10.89 -21.19 -21.14
C ALA A 130 9.98 -20.37 -20.21
N PHE A 131 9.63 -19.14 -20.61
CA PHE A 131 8.72 -18.29 -19.85
C PHE A 131 7.27 -18.82 -19.88
N MET A 132 6.81 -19.29 -21.04
CA MET A 132 5.50 -19.91 -21.18
C MET A 132 5.39 -21.25 -20.43
N GLU A 133 6.48 -22.01 -20.37
CA GLU A 133 6.52 -23.27 -19.62
C GLU A 133 6.46 -23.05 -18.11
N ALA A 134 7.15 -22.02 -17.59
CA ALA A 134 7.04 -21.63 -16.19
C ALA A 134 5.60 -21.25 -15.78
N PHE A 135 4.87 -20.55 -16.65
CA PHE A 135 3.46 -20.21 -16.41
C PHE A 135 2.54 -21.44 -16.33
N ARG A 136 2.76 -22.44 -17.19
CA ARG A 136 1.96 -23.68 -17.16
C ARG A 136 2.19 -24.47 -15.87
N LEU A 137 3.44 -24.53 -15.40
CA LEU A 137 3.80 -25.17 -14.13
C LEU A 137 3.12 -24.51 -12.93
N GLU A 138 2.98 -23.18 -12.95
CA GLU A 138 2.32 -22.43 -11.87
C GLU A 138 0.80 -22.71 -11.83
N ASP A 139 0.15 -22.79 -13.00
CA ASP A 139 -1.27 -23.16 -13.12
C ASP A 139 -1.55 -24.61 -12.66
N GLU A 140 -0.65 -25.55 -12.96
CA GLU A 140 -0.75 -26.94 -12.49
C GLU A 140 -0.61 -27.03 -10.96
N LEU A 141 0.35 -26.30 -10.38
CA LEU A 141 0.54 -26.24 -8.92
C LEU A 141 -0.65 -25.56 -8.20
N ALA A 142 -1.23 -24.53 -8.81
CA ALA A 142 -2.43 -23.88 -8.27
C ALA A 142 -3.61 -24.86 -8.23
N SER A 143 -3.77 -25.69 -9.26
CA SER A 143 -4.82 -26.70 -9.37
C SER A 143 -4.70 -27.80 -8.32
N ASP A 144 -3.47 -28.26 -8.03
CA ASP A 144 -3.21 -29.26 -6.99
C ASP A 144 -3.43 -28.73 -5.57
N SER A 145 -3.23 -27.43 -5.34
CA SER A 145 -3.48 -26.82 -4.02
C SER A 145 -4.97 -26.81 -3.62
N VAL A 146 -5.87 -26.74 -4.61
CA VAL A 146 -7.33 -26.72 -4.39
C VAL A 146 -7.87 -28.12 -4.05
N ALA A 147 -7.24 -29.18 -4.57
CA ALA A 147 -7.66 -30.56 -4.33
C ALA A 147 -7.42 -31.04 -2.88
N MET A 148 -6.47 -30.45 -2.15
CA MET A 148 -6.18 -30.79 -0.74
C MET A 148 -6.97 -29.96 0.28
N SER A 149 -7.67 -28.90 -0.15
CA SER A 149 -8.54 -28.08 0.72
C SER A 149 -10.00 -28.54 0.65
N GLY A 150 -10.24 -29.84 0.46
CA GLY A 150 -11.56 -30.45 0.41
C GLY A 150 -12.11 -30.82 1.79
N LYS A 151 -12.69 -29.84 2.51
CA LYS A 151 -13.88 -29.96 3.41
C LYS A 151 -13.99 -28.75 4.35
N ALA A 152 -14.35 -27.60 3.80
CA ALA A 152 -14.98 -26.53 4.57
C ALA A 152 -16.19 -26.01 3.79
N GLN A 153 -17.24 -26.82 3.84
CA GLN A 153 -18.65 -26.44 3.92
C GLN A 153 -19.06 -25.15 3.18
N LEU A 154 -19.64 -25.37 1.99
CA LEU A 154 -20.55 -24.48 1.28
C LEU A 154 -21.51 -23.76 2.25
N VAL A 155 -21.36 -22.44 2.34
CA VAL A 155 -22.47 -21.53 2.59
C VAL A 155 -22.60 -20.71 1.31
N GLU A 156 -23.47 -21.19 0.43
CA GLU A 156 -23.97 -20.44 -0.70
C GLU A 156 -24.80 -19.27 -0.17
N GLU A 157 -24.24 -18.07 -0.22
CA GLU A 157 -24.99 -16.82 -0.31
C GLU A 157 -24.07 -15.74 -0.93
N GLU A 158 -23.59 -15.99 -2.15
CA GLU A 158 -23.21 -14.91 -3.05
C GLU A 158 -24.48 -14.23 -3.54
N GLN A 159 -25.09 -13.45 -2.64
CA GLN A 159 -25.95 -12.37 -3.07
C GLN A 159 -25.05 -11.37 -3.78
N SER A 160 -25.18 -11.33 -5.11
CA SER A 160 -24.75 -10.27 -6.02
C SER A 160 -25.05 -8.90 -5.40
N ALA A 161 -24.13 -8.41 -4.57
CA ALA A 161 -24.16 -7.05 -4.06
C ALA A 161 -23.76 -6.16 -5.22
N GLU A 162 -24.75 -5.58 -5.90
CA GLU A 162 -24.51 -4.51 -6.84
C GLU A 162 -23.56 -3.50 -6.19
N PRO A 163 -22.53 -3.03 -6.93
CA PRO A 163 -21.60 -2.03 -6.42
C PRO A 163 -22.43 -0.87 -5.85
N ARG A 164 -22.25 -0.60 -4.56
CA ARG A 164 -23.04 0.43 -3.88
C ARG A 164 -22.70 1.75 -4.57
N GLU A 165 -23.71 2.54 -4.96
CA GLU A 165 -23.54 3.78 -5.75
C GLU A 165 -22.44 4.72 -5.24
N TRP A 166 -22.18 4.73 -3.93
CA TRP A 166 -21.11 5.54 -3.31
C TRP A 166 -19.69 5.03 -3.60
N GLU A 167 -19.49 3.72 -3.83
CA GLU A 167 -18.20 3.15 -4.24
C GLU A 167 -17.85 3.57 -5.67
N GLU A 168 -18.84 3.58 -6.57
CA GLU A 168 -18.68 4.08 -7.94
C GLU A 168 -18.40 5.58 -7.95
N GLU A 169 -19.13 6.37 -7.15
CA GLU A 169 -18.90 7.81 -7.04
C GLU A 169 -17.49 8.13 -6.49
N ALA A 170 -17.04 7.37 -5.48
CA ALA A 170 -15.69 7.52 -4.94
C ALA A 170 -14.61 7.16 -5.97
N ALA A 171 -14.81 6.06 -6.71
CA ALA A 171 -13.89 5.65 -7.77
C ALA A 171 -13.80 6.70 -8.90
N LEU A 172 -14.93 7.28 -9.32
CA LEU A 172 -14.98 8.33 -10.33
C LEU A 172 -14.26 9.61 -9.87
N LYS A 173 -14.47 10.05 -8.63
CA LYS A 173 -13.77 11.22 -8.07
C LYS A 173 -12.26 11.01 -8.01
N ILE A 174 -11.80 9.81 -7.66
CA ILE A 174 -10.37 9.45 -7.68
C ILE A 174 -9.83 9.51 -9.12
N GLN A 175 -10.53 8.97 -10.11
CA GLN A 175 -10.10 9.02 -11.50
C GLN A 175 -10.05 10.45 -12.06
N GLU A 176 -11.05 11.29 -11.78
CA GLU A 176 -11.06 12.69 -12.21
C GLU A 176 -9.90 13.48 -11.62
N PHE A 177 -9.62 13.27 -10.33
CA PHE A 177 -8.49 13.89 -9.65
C PHE A 177 -7.15 13.52 -10.32
N ILE A 178 -6.95 12.23 -10.63
CA ILE A 178 -5.74 11.75 -11.33
C ILE A 178 -5.61 12.40 -12.72
N ARG A 179 -6.70 12.47 -13.50
CA ARG A 179 -6.70 13.10 -14.83
C ARG A 179 -6.41 14.60 -14.76
N ALA A 180 -6.99 15.31 -13.79
CA ALA A 180 -6.74 16.74 -13.60
C ALA A 180 -5.26 17.00 -13.26
N ARG A 181 -4.67 16.13 -12.44
CA ARG A 181 -3.26 16.19 -12.07
C ARG A 181 -2.32 15.93 -13.25
N GLN A 182 -2.63 14.96 -14.10
CA GLN A 182 -1.83 14.69 -15.31
C GLN A 182 -1.80 15.90 -16.25
N ARG A 183 -2.94 16.59 -16.45
CA ARG A 183 -2.99 17.81 -17.29
C ARG A 183 -2.11 18.93 -16.76
N ARG A 184 -1.99 19.09 -15.43
CA ARG A 184 -1.14 20.11 -14.81
C ARG A 184 0.37 19.81 -14.90
N ARG A 185 0.76 18.56 -15.20
CA ARG A 185 2.18 18.20 -15.39
C ARG A 185 2.68 18.42 -16.81
N HIS A 186 1.78 18.58 -17.78
CA HIS A 186 2.12 18.75 -19.20
C HIS A 186 1.98 20.20 -19.70
N HIS A 187 1.64 21.13 -18.82
CA HIS A 187 1.67 22.58 -19.05
C HIS A 187 2.77 23.20 -18.20
#